data_AF-A0A8T9MX10-F1
#
_entry.id   AF-A0A8T9MX10-F1
#
_cell.length_a   1.000
_cell.length_b   1.000
_cell.length_c   1.000
_cell.angle_alpha   90.00
_cell.angle_beta   90.00
_cell.angle_gamma   90.00
#
_symmetry.space_group_name_H-M   'P 1'
#
loop_
_entity.id
_entity.type
_entity.pdbx_description
1 polymer ?
#
loop_
_entity_poly.entity_id
_entity_poly.type
_entity_poly.pdbx_seq_one_letter_code
_entity_poly.pdbx_strand_id
1 'polypeptide(L)'
;MKVPKEKPALLAAANAEVREIEDQYQKGLVTNGERYNKVVDIWGDAGDKIAKAMMDNLSKEKVIDRDGNEVYQESFNSIYMMADSGARGSAAQIKQLSGMRGLMAKPDGSIIETPITANFREGLTVLQYFIATHGARKGLADTALKTANSGYLTRRLVDVTQDLVVVEDDCGTDEGFSMKAVVQGGDIIESLRERILGRVAACDIIHPATGATLVEAGTLLDERLVDLIDGSGVDEVKVRTPITCQTRYGTCAPNATATATWHAANW
;
A
#
# COMPACT_ATOMS: atom_id res chain seq x y z
N MET A 1 -1.96 24.67 -10.27
CA MET A 1 -3.03 23.64 -10.16
C MET A 1 -4.02 23.86 -11.28
N LYS A 2 -3.99 23.03 -12.32
CA LYS A 2 -4.94 23.11 -13.44
C LYS A 2 -6.17 22.27 -13.08
N VAL A 3 -7.36 22.87 -13.10
CA VAL A 3 -8.63 22.13 -12.90
C VAL A 3 -9.03 21.54 -14.25
N PRO A 4 -9.48 20.26 -14.31
CA PRO A 4 -9.91 19.65 -15.57
C PRO A 4 -11.11 20.39 -16.16
N LYS A 5 -11.07 20.70 -17.46
CA LYS A 5 -12.21 21.33 -18.16
C LYS A 5 -13.43 20.41 -18.23
N GLU A 6 -13.22 19.11 -18.19
CA GLU A 6 -14.26 18.07 -18.24
C GLU A 6 -15.03 17.93 -16.93
N LYS A 7 -14.52 18.47 -15.82
CA LYS A 7 -15.11 18.32 -14.48
C LYS A 7 -16.61 18.71 -14.43
N PRO A 8 -17.06 19.87 -14.95
CA PRO A 8 -18.46 20.24 -14.90
C PRO A 8 -19.37 19.27 -15.65
N ALA A 9 -18.91 18.72 -16.78
CA ALA A 9 -19.66 17.75 -17.57
C ALA A 9 -19.81 16.42 -16.80
N LEU A 10 -18.73 15.93 -16.19
CA LEU A 10 -18.74 14.71 -15.37
C LEU A 10 -19.66 14.86 -14.15
N LEU A 11 -19.62 16.02 -13.49
CA LEU A 11 -20.54 16.32 -12.38
C LEU A 11 -22.00 16.41 -12.83
N ALA A 12 -22.26 16.99 -14.01
CA ALA A 12 -23.62 17.07 -14.55
C ALA A 12 -24.18 15.67 -14.87
N ALA A 13 -23.36 14.80 -15.46
CA ALA A 13 -23.72 13.41 -15.73
C ALA A 13 -24.06 12.64 -14.44
N ALA A 14 -23.18 12.71 -13.42
CA ALA A 14 -23.41 12.07 -12.13
C ALA A 14 -24.69 12.59 -11.43
N ASN A 15 -24.95 13.89 -11.48
CA ASN A 15 -26.19 14.46 -10.93
C ASN A 15 -27.44 13.99 -11.67
N ALA A 16 -27.36 13.77 -12.99
CA ALA A 16 -28.48 13.23 -13.77
C ALA A 16 -28.77 11.78 -13.39
N GLU A 17 -27.73 10.96 -13.24
CA GLU A 17 -27.85 9.56 -12.78
C GLU A 17 -28.45 9.47 -11.37
N VAL A 18 -28.00 10.32 -10.43
CA VAL A 18 -28.57 10.36 -9.07
C VAL A 18 -30.05 10.74 -9.09
N ARG A 19 -30.45 11.72 -9.92
CA ARG A 19 -31.86 12.10 -10.08
C ARG A 19 -32.71 10.96 -10.62
N GLU A 20 -32.19 10.18 -11.56
CA GLU A 20 -32.90 9.01 -12.08
C GLU A 20 -33.14 7.97 -10.98
N ILE A 21 -32.15 7.72 -10.12
CA ILE A 21 -32.27 6.82 -8.98
C ILE A 21 -33.26 7.36 -7.92
N GLU A 22 -33.28 8.67 -7.68
CA GLU A 22 -34.27 9.31 -6.80
C GLU A 22 -35.70 9.17 -7.36
N ASP A 23 -35.89 9.36 -8.66
CA ASP A 23 -37.18 9.17 -9.34
C ASP A 23 -37.64 7.70 -9.27
N GLN A 24 -36.73 6.74 -9.43
CA GLN A 24 -37.03 5.32 -9.26
C GLN A 24 -37.46 5.00 -7.83
N TYR A 25 -36.82 5.62 -6.84
CA TYR A 25 -37.21 5.48 -5.43
C TYR A 25 -38.60 6.07 -5.15
N GLN A 26 -38.90 7.25 -5.69
CA GLN A 26 -40.23 7.87 -5.55
C GLN A 26 -41.34 7.04 -6.20
N LYS A 27 -41.03 6.32 -7.29
CA LYS A 27 -41.93 5.37 -7.96
C LYS A 27 -42.05 4.02 -7.25
N GLY A 28 -41.30 3.79 -6.17
CA GLY A 28 -41.28 2.54 -5.42
C GLY A 28 -40.58 1.37 -6.12
N LEU A 29 -39.74 1.65 -7.12
CA LEU A 29 -39.00 0.64 -7.88
C LEU A 29 -37.75 0.13 -7.16
N VAL A 30 -37.19 0.92 -6.24
CA VAL A 30 -36.01 0.58 -5.44
C VAL A 30 -36.25 0.84 -3.96
N THR A 31 -35.57 0.07 -3.10
CA THR A 31 -35.60 0.30 -1.66
C THR A 31 -34.67 1.45 -1.24
N ASN A 32 -34.85 1.99 -0.03
CA ASN A 32 -33.97 3.07 0.45
C ASN A 32 -32.50 2.64 0.61
N GLY A 33 -32.26 1.38 1.00
CA GLY A 33 -30.90 0.84 1.11
C GLY A 33 -30.19 0.71 -0.25
N GLU A 34 -30.91 0.23 -1.26
CA GLU A 34 -30.39 0.15 -2.64
C GLU A 34 -30.17 1.55 -3.24
N ARG A 35 -31.08 2.49 -2.99
CA ARG A 35 -30.91 3.90 -3.37
C ARG A 35 -29.62 4.45 -2.78
N TYR A 36 -29.41 4.28 -1.47
CA TYR A 36 -28.21 4.74 -0.76
C TYR A 36 -26.92 4.19 -1.39
N ASN A 37 -26.83 2.87 -1.55
CA ASN A 37 -25.64 2.23 -2.11
C ASN A 37 -25.36 2.70 -3.54
N LYS A 38 -26.39 2.74 -4.40
CA LYS A 38 -26.24 3.24 -5.78
C LYS A 38 -25.77 4.68 -5.85
N VAL A 39 -26.30 5.57 -4.99
CA VAL A 39 -25.87 6.97 -4.96
C VAL A 39 -24.41 7.10 -4.53
N VAL A 40 -23.99 6.31 -3.53
CA VAL A 40 -22.60 6.26 -3.08
C VAL A 40 -21.68 5.76 -4.21
N ASP A 41 -22.07 4.71 -4.92
CA ASP A 41 -21.30 4.14 -6.03
C ASP A 41 -21.15 5.14 -7.18
N ILE A 42 -22.24 5.79 -7.62
CA ILE A 42 -22.22 6.81 -8.67
C ILE A 42 -21.24 7.94 -8.32
N TRP A 43 -21.25 8.41 -7.08
CA TRP A 43 -20.34 9.47 -6.64
C TRP A 43 -18.89 9.00 -6.48
N GLY A 44 -18.68 7.73 -6.09
CA GLY A 44 -17.36 7.09 -6.09
C GLY A 44 -16.76 7.09 -7.50
N ASP A 45 -17.51 6.54 -8.46
CA ASP A 45 -17.13 6.45 -9.87
C ASP A 45 -16.90 7.83 -10.50
N ALA A 46 -17.78 8.80 -10.24
CA ALA A 46 -17.61 10.17 -10.71
C ALA A 46 -16.32 10.80 -10.16
N GLY A 47 -16.03 10.55 -8.89
CA GLY A 47 -14.78 11.00 -8.25
C GLY A 47 -13.55 10.42 -8.93
N ASP A 48 -13.58 9.15 -9.30
CA ASP A 48 -12.43 8.47 -9.93
C ASP A 48 -12.26 8.87 -11.40
N LYS A 49 -13.35 9.06 -12.14
CA LYS A 49 -13.32 9.66 -13.49
C LYS A 49 -12.70 11.05 -13.47
N ILE A 50 -13.09 11.90 -12.51
CA ILE A 50 -12.51 13.25 -12.35
C ILE A 50 -11.03 13.17 -11.95
N ALA A 51 -10.65 12.23 -11.10
CA ALA A 51 -9.26 12.04 -10.70
C ALA A 51 -8.38 11.63 -11.89
N LYS A 52 -8.87 10.71 -12.73
CA LYS A 52 -8.17 10.26 -13.93
C LYS A 52 -8.02 11.39 -14.95
N ALA A 53 -9.12 12.08 -15.27
CA ALA A 53 -9.08 13.25 -16.16
C ALA A 53 -8.14 14.34 -15.65
N MET A 54 -8.02 14.51 -14.33
CA MET A 54 -7.07 15.43 -13.73
C MET A 54 -5.62 14.99 -13.89
N MET A 55 -5.30 13.72 -13.63
CA MET A 55 -3.94 13.22 -13.80
C MET A 55 -3.51 13.27 -15.27
N ASP A 56 -4.40 12.91 -16.21
CA ASP A 56 -4.11 12.96 -17.65
C ASP A 56 -3.84 14.38 -18.16
N ASN A 57 -4.58 15.38 -17.63
CA ASN A 57 -4.36 16.80 -17.95
C ASN A 57 -3.12 17.39 -17.26
N LEU A 58 -2.66 16.79 -16.15
CA LEU A 58 -1.54 17.30 -15.37
C LEU A 58 -0.20 16.67 -15.77
N SER A 59 -0.21 15.43 -16.24
CA SER A 59 0.98 14.64 -16.61
C SER A 59 1.55 15.00 -17.98
N LYS A 60 0.74 15.58 -18.88
CA LYS A 60 1.17 15.92 -20.24
C LYS A 60 1.13 17.43 -20.48
N GLU A 61 2.19 17.94 -21.08
CA GLU A 61 2.29 19.33 -21.54
C GLU A 61 2.62 19.36 -23.03
N LYS A 62 1.97 20.28 -23.76
CA LYS A 62 2.28 20.52 -25.17
C LYS A 62 3.49 21.42 -25.26
N VAL A 63 4.54 20.94 -25.92
CA VAL A 63 5.75 21.70 -26.21
C VAL A 63 6.00 21.72 -27.71
N ILE A 64 6.63 22.78 -28.17
CA ILE A 64 7.04 22.91 -29.58
C ILE A 64 8.43 22.27 -29.68
N ASP A 65 8.55 21.23 -30.49
CA ASP A 65 9.82 20.58 -30.75
C ASP A 65 10.72 21.47 -31.63
N ARG A 66 12.00 21.13 -31.74
CA ARG A 66 12.99 21.83 -32.56
C ARG A 66 12.55 22.04 -34.02
N ASP A 67 11.73 21.12 -34.54
CA ASP A 67 11.19 21.15 -35.90
C ASP A 67 9.87 21.93 -36.03
N GLY A 68 9.42 22.61 -34.97
CA GLY A 68 8.20 23.43 -34.97
C GLY A 68 6.89 22.64 -34.80
N ASN A 69 6.97 21.34 -34.56
CA ASN A 69 5.80 20.47 -34.36
C ASN A 69 5.34 20.48 -32.89
N GLU A 70 4.02 20.44 -32.65
CA GLU A 70 3.47 20.25 -31.30
C GLU A 70 3.64 18.78 -30.87
N VAL A 71 4.47 18.54 -29.85
CA VAL A 71 4.67 17.22 -29.26
C VAL A 71 4.21 17.26 -27.80
N TYR A 72 3.64 16.15 -27.34
CA TYR A 72 3.30 15.98 -25.93
C TYR A 72 4.53 15.47 -25.17
N GLN A 73 5.00 16.26 -24.21
CA GLN A 73 6.05 15.87 -23.27
C GLN A 73 5.42 15.63 -21.90
N GLU A 74 6.12 14.86 -21.06
CA GLU A 74 5.84 14.83 -19.64
C GLU A 74 5.92 16.23 -19.03
N SER A 75 4.93 16.54 -18.21
CA SER A 75 4.69 17.85 -17.66
C SER A 75 5.68 18.19 -16.55
N PHE A 76 6.34 19.33 -16.65
CA PHE A 76 7.18 19.88 -15.58
C PHE A 76 6.37 20.63 -14.51
N ASN A 77 5.09 20.27 -14.33
CA ASN A 77 4.29 20.84 -13.26
C ASN A 77 4.85 20.43 -11.91
N SER A 78 5.22 21.40 -11.07
CA SER A 78 5.85 21.12 -9.76
C SER A 78 5.03 20.16 -8.88
N ILE A 79 3.70 20.21 -8.95
CA ILE A 79 2.84 19.31 -8.15
C ILE A 79 2.85 17.89 -8.69
N TYR A 80 2.89 17.74 -10.02
CA TYR A 80 3.03 16.44 -10.65
C TYR A 80 4.40 15.84 -10.34
N MET A 81 5.49 16.60 -10.55
CA MET A 81 6.84 16.17 -10.23
C MET A 81 6.99 15.71 -8.78
N MET A 82 6.41 16.43 -7.81
CA MET A 82 6.49 16.04 -6.39
C MET A 82 5.81 14.69 -6.08
N ALA A 83 4.71 14.37 -6.78
CA ALA A 83 3.99 13.12 -6.57
C ALA A 83 4.57 11.96 -7.39
N ASP A 84 4.98 12.23 -8.64
CA ASP A 84 5.60 11.23 -9.52
C ASP A 84 6.98 10.79 -9.01
N SER A 85 7.79 11.74 -8.52
CA SER A 85 9.09 11.43 -7.93
C SER A 85 9.01 10.73 -6.56
N GLY A 86 7.81 10.50 -6.02
CA GLY A 86 7.59 9.94 -4.68
C GLY A 86 8.08 10.82 -3.52
N ALA A 87 8.49 12.07 -3.78
CA ALA A 87 9.07 12.93 -2.74
C ALA A 87 8.03 13.34 -1.70
N ARG A 88 6.87 13.81 -2.15
CA ARG A 88 5.73 14.15 -1.29
C ARG A 88 4.48 14.39 -2.12
N GLY A 89 3.40 13.71 -1.77
CA GLY A 89 2.14 13.85 -2.47
C GLY A 89 1.69 12.52 -3.02
N SER A 90 0.39 12.24 -2.92
CA SER A 90 -0.22 11.11 -3.61
C SER A 90 -1.26 11.60 -4.60
N ALA A 91 -1.59 10.77 -5.60
CA ALA A 91 -2.69 11.06 -6.53
C ALA A 91 -4.00 11.42 -5.79
N ALA A 92 -4.25 10.78 -4.63
CA ALA A 92 -5.40 11.09 -3.79
C ALA A 92 -5.35 12.50 -3.18
N GLN A 93 -4.18 13.00 -2.81
CA GLN A 93 -4.02 14.38 -2.32
C GLN A 93 -4.16 15.40 -3.46
N ILE A 94 -3.61 15.10 -4.64
CA ILE A 94 -3.77 15.95 -5.84
C ILE A 94 -5.24 16.00 -6.27
N LYS A 95 -5.97 14.88 -6.20
CA LYS A 95 -7.42 14.79 -6.46
C LYS A 95 -8.20 15.82 -5.64
N GLN A 96 -7.86 16.01 -4.37
CA GLN A 96 -8.53 16.99 -3.49
C GLN A 96 -8.16 18.45 -3.82
N LEU A 97 -6.98 18.70 -4.41
CA LEU A 97 -6.52 20.04 -4.75
C LEU A 97 -7.17 20.59 -6.03
N SER A 98 -7.28 19.77 -7.08
CA SER A 98 -7.74 20.20 -8.41
C SER A 98 -8.90 19.40 -9.01
N GLY A 99 -9.23 18.22 -8.47
CA GLY A 99 -10.36 17.42 -8.91
C GLY A 99 -11.63 17.77 -8.12
N MET A 100 -12.07 16.83 -7.29
CA MET A 100 -13.10 17.03 -6.26
C MET A 100 -12.65 16.36 -4.96
N ARG A 101 -13.15 16.84 -3.83
CA ARG A 101 -12.79 16.24 -2.54
C ARG A 101 -13.48 14.89 -2.31
N GLY A 102 -14.69 14.70 -2.84
CA GLY A 102 -15.38 13.41 -2.83
C GLY A 102 -16.31 13.20 -1.64
N LEU A 103 -16.66 11.92 -1.42
CA LEU A 103 -17.51 11.47 -0.32
C LEU A 103 -16.75 11.50 1.02
N MET A 104 -17.45 11.81 2.10
CA MET A 104 -16.90 11.87 3.45
C MET A 104 -17.63 10.89 4.36
N ALA A 105 -16.91 10.27 5.29
CA ALA A 105 -17.50 9.41 6.30
C ALA A 105 -17.97 10.23 7.51
N LYS A 106 -19.13 9.85 8.06
CA LYS A 106 -19.62 10.30 9.37
C LYS A 106 -18.81 9.66 10.50
N PRO A 107 -18.93 10.16 11.73
CA PRO A 107 -18.26 9.57 12.88
C PRO A 107 -18.67 8.12 13.19
N ASP A 108 -19.87 7.69 12.76
CA ASP A 108 -20.34 6.30 12.88
C ASP A 108 -19.72 5.35 11.83
N GLY A 109 -19.03 5.88 10.82
CA GLY A 109 -18.44 5.12 9.72
C GLY A 109 -19.31 5.04 8.46
N SER A 110 -20.57 5.49 8.51
CA SER A 110 -21.42 5.59 7.32
C SER A 110 -20.94 6.70 6.38
N ILE A 111 -21.11 6.51 5.08
CA ILE A 111 -20.75 7.51 4.07
C ILE A 111 -21.89 8.53 3.93
N ILE A 112 -21.53 9.81 3.85
CA ILE A 112 -22.50 10.89 3.58
C ILE A 112 -22.82 10.89 2.09
N GLU A 113 -24.10 10.70 1.73
CA GLU A 113 -24.58 10.64 0.34
C GLU A 113 -24.27 11.91 -0.46
N THR A 114 -24.20 13.07 0.20
CA THR A 114 -23.88 14.34 -0.43
C THR A 114 -22.36 14.57 -0.50
N PRO A 115 -21.73 14.49 -1.67
CA PRO A 115 -20.29 14.66 -1.80
C PRO A 115 -19.88 16.13 -1.74
N ILE A 116 -18.58 16.35 -1.52
CA ILE A 116 -17.95 17.65 -1.72
C ILE A 116 -17.44 17.71 -3.16
N THR A 117 -18.21 18.38 -4.01
CA THR A 117 -17.93 18.57 -5.44
C THR A 117 -16.83 19.60 -5.72
N ALA A 118 -16.65 20.55 -4.79
CA ALA A 118 -15.60 21.55 -4.86
C ALA A 118 -14.23 20.96 -4.52
N ASN A 119 -13.17 21.64 -4.97
CA ASN A 119 -11.78 21.36 -4.60
C ASN A 119 -11.18 22.52 -3.79
N PHE A 120 -9.98 22.32 -3.25
CA PHE A 120 -9.32 23.35 -2.45
C PHE A 120 -8.96 24.62 -3.24
N ARG A 121 -8.78 24.50 -4.56
CA ARG A 121 -8.52 25.67 -5.43
C ARG A 121 -9.77 26.52 -5.64
N GLU A 122 -10.94 25.90 -5.75
CA GLU A 122 -12.25 26.56 -5.92
C GLU A 122 -12.80 27.11 -4.60
N GLY A 123 -12.38 26.53 -3.47
CA GLY A 123 -12.88 26.85 -2.15
C GLY A 123 -14.11 26.02 -1.77
N LEU A 124 -14.35 25.88 -0.47
CA LEU A 124 -15.45 25.09 0.08
C LEU A 124 -16.56 26.01 0.59
N THR A 125 -17.82 25.63 0.36
CA THR A 125 -18.94 26.30 1.00
C THR A 125 -18.98 25.98 2.49
N VAL A 126 -19.69 26.78 3.29
CA VAL A 126 -19.82 26.58 4.75
C VAL A 126 -20.31 25.16 5.08
N LEU A 127 -21.31 24.66 4.35
CA LEU A 127 -21.85 23.31 4.54
C LEU A 127 -20.83 22.23 4.19
N GLN A 128 -20.15 22.35 3.06
CA GLN A 128 -19.13 21.38 2.64
C GLN A 128 -17.94 21.35 3.60
N TYR A 129 -17.52 22.52 4.07
CA TYR A 129 -16.47 22.64 5.08
C TYR A 129 -16.90 21.98 6.40
N PHE A 130 -18.13 22.24 6.86
CA PHE A 130 -18.68 21.62 8.07
C PHE A 130 -18.71 20.09 7.96
N ILE A 131 -19.17 19.55 6.83
CA ILE A 131 -19.16 18.11 6.55
C ILE A 131 -17.74 17.53 6.64
N ALA A 132 -16.74 18.22 6.07
CA ALA A 132 -15.35 17.78 6.11
C ALA A 132 -14.76 17.72 7.53
N THR A 133 -15.29 18.51 8.48
CA THR A 133 -14.78 18.53 9.87
C THR A 133 -15.04 17.22 10.63
N HIS A 134 -16.14 16.52 10.34
CA HIS A 134 -16.45 15.26 11.01
C HIS A 134 -15.38 14.20 10.78
N GLY A 135 -15.03 13.97 9.50
CA GLY A 135 -13.99 13.03 9.12
C GLY A 135 -12.60 13.44 9.63
N ALA A 136 -12.28 14.74 9.55
CA ALA A 136 -10.99 15.26 10.03
C ALA A 136 -10.83 15.09 11.55
N ARG A 137 -11.86 15.44 12.34
CA ARG A 137 -11.82 15.32 13.80
C ARG A 137 -11.72 13.86 14.25
N LYS A 138 -12.51 12.96 13.62
CA LYS A 138 -12.43 11.52 13.92
C LYS A 138 -11.04 10.97 13.57
N GLY A 139 -10.49 11.30 12.40
CA GLY A 139 -9.16 10.85 12.01
C GLY A 139 -8.06 11.31 12.98
N LEU A 140 -8.12 12.56 13.45
CA LEU A 140 -7.17 13.08 14.44
C LEU A 140 -7.33 12.39 15.80
N ALA A 141 -8.56 12.21 16.27
CA ALA A 141 -8.84 11.51 17.52
C ALA A 141 -8.41 10.04 17.47
N ASP A 142 -8.74 9.33 16.39
CA ASP A 142 -8.36 7.93 16.19
C ASP A 142 -6.84 7.77 16.13
N THR A 143 -6.14 8.70 15.47
CA THR A 143 -4.67 8.70 15.43
C THR A 143 -4.10 8.88 16.83
N ALA A 144 -4.60 9.85 17.61
CA ALA A 144 -4.15 10.08 18.98
C ALA A 144 -4.38 8.86 19.89
N LEU A 145 -5.53 8.20 19.77
CA LEU A 145 -5.83 6.97 20.51
C LEU A 145 -4.96 5.79 20.07
N LYS A 146 -4.75 5.62 18.75
CA LYS A 146 -3.90 4.55 18.20
C LYS A 146 -2.43 4.72 18.57
N THR A 147 -1.95 5.94 18.76
CA THR A 147 -0.59 6.19 19.27
C THR A 147 -0.38 5.56 20.64
N ALA A 148 -1.35 5.72 21.56
CA ALA A 148 -1.27 5.11 22.89
C ALA A 148 -1.26 3.57 22.82
N ASN A 149 -2.14 3.00 22.00
CA ASN A 149 -2.20 1.54 21.82
C ASN A 149 -0.92 0.96 21.21
N SER A 150 -0.33 1.65 20.23
CA SER A 150 0.91 1.22 19.57
C SER A 150 2.10 1.28 20.53
N GLY A 151 2.19 2.35 21.35
CA GLY A 151 3.21 2.45 22.40
C GLY A 151 3.05 1.39 23.47
N TYR A 152 1.81 1.13 23.91
CA TYR A 152 1.52 0.06 24.87
C TYR A 152 1.88 -1.33 24.32
N LEU A 153 1.53 -1.62 23.07
CA LEU A 153 1.90 -2.88 22.41
C LEU A 153 3.41 -3.04 22.33
N THR A 154 4.12 -2.00 21.88
CA THR A 154 5.59 -2.01 21.78
C THR A 154 6.22 -2.27 23.14
N ARG A 155 5.72 -1.63 24.21
CA ARG A 155 6.18 -1.88 25.57
C ARG A 155 5.96 -3.34 25.99
N ARG A 156 4.77 -3.90 25.77
CA ARG A 156 4.51 -5.32 26.11
C ARG A 156 5.40 -6.28 25.32
N LEU A 157 5.67 -5.98 24.06
CA LEU A 157 6.58 -6.78 23.24
C LEU A 157 7.99 -6.73 23.84
N VAL A 158 8.50 -5.53 24.17
CA VAL A 158 9.80 -5.36 24.83
C VAL A 158 9.86 -6.07 26.18
N ASP A 159 8.81 -5.94 27.02
CA ASP A 159 8.76 -6.60 28.33
C ASP A 159 8.92 -8.13 28.22
N VAL A 160 8.47 -8.74 27.11
CA VAL A 160 8.60 -10.19 26.85
C VAL A 160 9.92 -10.55 26.17
N THR A 161 10.43 -9.70 25.28
CA THR A 161 11.60 -10.02 24.43
C THR A 161 12.91 -9.41 24.90
N GLN A 162 12.93 -8.57 25.93
CA GLN A 162 14.14 -7.84 26.37
C GLN A 162 15.31 -8.76 26.78
N ASP A 163 15.01 -9.95 27.27
CA ASP A 163 16.01 -10.92 27.72
C ASP A 163 16.54 -11.81 26.57
N LEU A 164 16.01 -11.65 25.35
CA LEU A 164 16.43 -12.41 24.19
C LEU A 164 17.70 -11.78 23.57
N VAL A 165 18.85 -12.34 23.92
CA VAL A 165 20.17 -11.90 23.43
C VAL A 165 20.85 -13.02 22.63
N VAL A 166 21.70 -12.65 21.67
CA VAL A 166 22.58 -13.60 20.99
C VAL A 166 23.71 -13.99 21.93
N VAL A 167 23.77 -15.26 22.35
CA VAL A 167 24.72 -15.73 23.37
C VAL A 167 25.69 -16.81 22.88
N GLU A 168 25.43 -17.38 21.70
CA GLU A 168 26.19 -18.51 21.15
C GLU A 168 26.35 -18.34 19.63
N ASP A 169 27.47 -18.84 19.08
CA ASP A 169 27.74 -18.77 17.64
C ASP A 169 26.94 -19.80 16.84
N ASP A 170 26.78 -21.04 17.30
CA ASP A 170 25.88 -22.02 16.67
C ASP A 170 25.39 -23.05 17.71
N CYS A 171 24.08 -23.29 17.75
CA CYS A 171 23.49 -24.33 18.60
C CYS A 171 23.54 -25.73 17.97
N GLY A 172 23.98 -25.85 16.70
CA GLY A 172 24.13 -27.12 15.98
C GLY A 172 22.81 -27.78 15.61
N THR A 173 21.68 -27.06 15.65
CA THR A 173 20.36 -27.62 15.31
C THR A 173 20.20 -27.77 13.80
N ASP A 174 19.67 -28.94 13.38
CA ASP A 174 19.20 -29.20 12.02
C ASP A 174 17.67 -28.95 11.88
N GLU A 175 17.04 -28.52 12.98
CA GLU A 175 15.66 -28.08 12.97
C GLU A 175 15.53 -26.68 12.37
N GLY A 176 14.50 -26.52 11.56
CA GLY A 176 14.23 -25.30 10.84
C GLY A 176 12.79 -25.24 10.40
N PHE A 177 12.36 -24.07 9.96
CA PHE A 177 11.03 -23.85 9.44
C PHE A 177 11.05 -23.86 7.92
N SER A 178 10.05 -24.49 7.31
CA SER A 178 9.93 -24.57 5.87
C SER A 178 9.27 -23.31 5.31
N MET A 179 10.01 -22.53 4.53
CA MET A 179 9.53 -21.31 3.89
C MET A 179 9.10 -21.59 2.45
N LYS A 180 7.96 -21.04 2.07
CA LYS A 180 7.37 -21.09 0.71
C LYS A 180 6.95 -19.69 0.28
N ALA A 181 6.77 -19.46 -1.02
CA ALA A 181 6.10 -18.23 -1.47
C ALA A 181 4.69 -18.12 -0.85
N VAL A 182 4.28 -16.90 -0.45
CA VAL A 182 2.94 -16.65 0.07
C VAL A 182 2.03 -16.32 -1.10
N VAL A 183 1.13 -17.25 -1.43
CA VAL A 183 0.16 -17.09 -2.52
C VAL A 183 -1.22 -16.86 -1.92
N GLN A 184 -1.88 -15.77 -2.32
CA GLN A 184 -3.25 -15.48 -1.92
C GLN A 184 -4.07 -15.12 -3.16
N GLY A 185 -5.10 -15.91 -3.44
CA GLY A 185 -6.00 -15.64 -4.57
C GLY A 185 -5.38 -15.83 -5.96
N GLY A 186 -4.23 -16.49 -6.07
CA GLY A 186 -3.52 -16.71 -7.34
C GLY A 186 -2.37 -15.73 -7.57
N ASP A 187 -2.31 -14.65 -6.79
CA ASP A 187 -1.20 -13.69 -6.82
C ASP A 187 -0.16 -14.05 -5.74
N ILE A 188 1.12 -13.93 -6.10
CA ILE A 188 2.24 -14.06 -5.17
C ILE A 188 2.34 -12.74 -4.41
N ILE A 189 2.04 -12.76 -3.12
CA ILE A 189 2.15 -11.58 -2.25
C ILE A 189 3.61 -11.34 -1.86
N GLU A 190 4.30 -12.41 -1.47
CA GLU A 190 5.69 -12.38 -1.03
C GLU A 190 6.42 -13.56 -1.68
N SER A 191 7.47 -13.25 -2.42
CA SER A 191 8.26 -14.23 -3.15
C SER A 191 9.07 -15.11 -2.19
N LEU A 192 9.43 -16.32 -2.60
CA LEU A 192 10.33 -17.16 -1.80
C LEU A 192 11.67 -16.44 -1.55
N ARG A 193 12.18 -15.75 -2.58
CA ARG A 193 13.39 -14.92 -2.54
C ARG A 193 13.42 -13.95 -1.35
N GLU A 194 12.39 -13.13 -1.21
CA GLU A 194 12.32 -12.13 -0.13
C GLU A 194 12.25 -12.77 1.26
N ARG A 195 11.59 -13.93 1.36
CA ARG A 195 11.42 -14.63 2.65
C ARG A 195 12.69 -15.30 3.15
N ILE A 196 13.54 -15.79 2.25
CA ILE A 196 14.76 -16.55 2.60
C ILE A 196 16.01 -15.68 2.65
N LEU A 197 15.99 -14.49 2.06
CA LEU A 197 17.14 -13.57 2.05
C LEU A 197 17.62 -13.26 3.48
N GLY A 198 18.93 -13.37 3.68
CA GLY A 198 19.58 -13.12 4.97
C GLY A 198 19.31 -14.19 6.02
N ARG A 199 18.71 -15.34 5.67
CA ARG A 199 18.55 -16.49 6.60
C ARG A 199 19.62 -17.55 6.35
N VAL A 200 19.79 -18.46 7.30
CA VAL A 200 20.70 -19.60 7.18
C VAL A 200 19.94 -20.86 6.78
N ALA A 201 20.44 -21.61 5.80
CA ALA A 201 19.85 -22.87 5.39
C ALA A 201 19.96 -23.93 6.51
N ALA A 202 18.85 -24.59 6.85
CA ALA A 202 18.84 -25.66 7.86
C ALA A 202 19.24 -27.02 7.28
N CYS A 203 19.06 -27.23 5.98
CA CYS A 203 19.45 -28.43 5.26
C CYS A 203 20.01 -28.07 3.88
N ASP A 204 20.68 -29.02 3.25
CA ASP A 204 21.16 -28.89 1.88
C ASP A 204 19.97 -28.60 0.94
N ILE A 205 20.11 -27.56 0.13
CA ILE A 205 19.13 -27.18 -0.88
C ILE A 205 19.52 -27.90 -2.17
N ILE A 206 18.67 -28.78 -2.64
CA ILE A 206 18.93 -29.64 -3.81
C ILE A 206 18.16 -29.11 -5.01
N HIS A 207 18.81 -29.08 -6.17
CA HIS A 207 18.15 -28.73 -7.41
C HIS A 207 17.12 -29.81 -7.79
N PRO A 208 15.84 -29.46 -8.02
CA PRO A 208 14.79 -30.45 -8.31
C PRO A 208 15.02 -31.22 -9.61
N ALA A 209 15.63 -30.61 -10.63
CA ALA A 209 15.85 -31.24 -11.94
C ALA A 209 17.15 -32.05 -12.02
N THR A 210 18.25 -31.56 -11.43
CA THR A 210 19.58 -32.19 -11.57
C THR A 210 19.97 -33.05 -10.38
N GLY A 211 19.31 -32.90 -9.23
CA GLY A 211 19.66 -33.59 -7.99
C GLY A 211 20.99 -33.15 -7.38
N ALA A 212 21.63 -32.11 -7.93
CA ALA A 212 22.87 -31.55 -7.38
C ALA A 212 22.56 -30.60 -6.20
N THR A 213 23.45 -30.57 -5.20
CA THR A 213 23.37 -29.62 -4.10
C THR A 213 23.68 -28.21 -4.61
N LEU A 214 22.72 -27.29 -4.46
CA LEU A 214 22.84 -25.88 -4.82
C LEU A 214 23.53 -25.09 -3.71
N VAL A 215 23.09 -25.32 -2.47
CA VAL A 215 23.57 -24.63 -1.27
C VAL A 215 23.67 -25.64 -0.13
N GLU A 216 24.81 -25.68 0.55
CA GLU A 216 25.04 -26.54 1.69
C GLU A 216 24.34 -26.01 2.95
N ALA A 217 23.94 -26.92 3.85
CA ALA A 217 23.39 -26.59 5.15
C ALA A 217 24.34 -25.67 5.95
N GLY A 218 23.78 -24.75 6.75
CA GLY A 218 24.57 -23.79 7.53
C GLY A 218 25.05 -22.58 6.73
N THR A 219 24.78 -22.50 5.43
CA THR A 219 25.16 -21.35 4.60
C THR A 219 24.18 -20.19 4.78
N LEU A 220 24.72 -18.97 4.92
CA LEU A 220 23.94 -17.73 4.88
C LEU A 220 23.49 -17.42 3.46
N LEU A 221 22.20 -17.18 3.26
CA LEU A 221 21.61 -16.89 1.97
C LEU A 221 21.77 -15.39 1.63
N ASP A 222 22.73 -15.07 0.75
CA ASP A 222 22.95 -13.75 0.16
C ASP A 222 22.09 -13.53 -1.10
N GLU A 223 22.10 -12.34 -1.72
CA GLU A 223 21.27 -12.09 -2.91
C GLU A 223 21.61 -13.04 -4.08
N ARG A 224 22.89 -13.43 -4.20
CA ARG A 224 23.37 -14.28 -5.30
C ARG A 224 22.88 -15.71 -5.16
N LEU A 225 22.96 -16.27 -3.96
CA LEU A 225 22.48 -17.61 -3.64
C LEU A 225 20.96 -17.68 -3.75
N VAL A 226 20.27 -16.62 -3.32
CA VAL A 226 18.81 -16.55 -3.43
C VAL A 226 18.37 -16.45 -4.90
N ASP A 227 19.04 -15.66 -5.74
CA ASP A 227 18.78 -15.60 -7.19
C ASP A 227 19.01 -16.96 -7.86
N LEU A 228 20.01 -17.71 -7.41
CA LEU A 228 20.29 -19.06 -7.89
C LEU A 228 19.19 -20.05 -7.47
N ILE A 229 18.69 -19.99 -6.23
CA ILE A 229 17.60 -20.82 -5.73
C ILE A 229 16.30 -20.54 -6.51
N ASP A 230 15.98 -19.27 -6.71
CA ASP A 230 14.77 -18.83 -7.44
C ASP A 230 14.83 -19.28 -8.91
N GLY A 231 15.98 -19.11 -9.57
CA GLY A 231 16.21 -19.58 -10.94
C GLY A 231 16.23 -21.10 -11.11
N SER A 232 16.44 -21.85 -10.03
CA SER A 232 16.47 -23.32 -10.04
C SER A 232 15.09 -23.97 -9.92
N GLY A 233 14.04 -23.18 -9.69
CA GLY A 233 12.67 -23.66 -9.51
C GLY A 233 12.43 -24.40 -8.20
N VAL A 234 13.14 -24.02 -7.13
CA VAL A 234 12.92 -24.57 -5.79
C VAL A 234 11.71 -23.88 -5.16
N ASP A 235 10.69 -24.65 -4.79
CA ASP A 235 9.44 -24.10 -4.22
C ASP A 235 9.47 -23.94 -2.69
N GLU A 236 10.38 -24.66 -2.01
CA GLU A 236 10.42 -24.80 -0.57
C GLU A 236 11.86 -24.87 -0.06
N VAL A 237 12.19 -24.03 0.92
CA VAL A 237 13.51 -24.01 1.56
C VAL A 237 13.34 -24.07 3.07
N LYS A 238 14.03 -25.02 3.70
CA LYS A 238 14.08 -25.12 5.16
C LYS A 238 15.18 -24.19 5.69
N VAL A 239 14.78 -23.18 6.45
CA VAL A 239 15.68 -22.18 7.04
C VAL A 239 15.71 -22.29 8.56
N ARG A 240 16.84 -21.96 9.18
CA ARG A 240 16.92 -21.90 10.64
C ARG A 240 16.10 -20.70 11.15
N THR A 241 15.46 -20.87 12.32
CA THR A 241 14.64 -19.83 12.93
C THR A 241 14.90 -19.72 14.44
N PRO A 242 14.70 -18.54 15.06
CA PRO A 242 14.78 -18.40 16.51
C PRO A 242 13.87 -19.35 17.29
N ILE A 243 12.75 -19.78 16.69
CA ILE A 243 11.76 -20.66 17.33
C ILE A 243 12.30 -22.10 17.47
N THR A 244 13.10 -22.56 16.51
CA THR A 244 13.70 -23.91 16.49
C THR A 244 15.12 -23.95 17.05
N CYS A 245 15.54 -22.87 17.73
CA CYS A 245 16.86 -22.74 18.33
C CYS A 245 16.95 -23.58 19.61
N GLN A 246 18.07 -24.30 19.79
CA GLN A 246 18.30 -25.15 20.97
C GLN A 246 19.16 -24.49 22.07
N THR A 247 19.69 -23.29 21.81
CA THR A 247 20.41 -22.50 22.81
C THR A 247 19.52 -22.21 24.02
N ARG A 248 20.04 -22.48 25.23
CA ARG A 248 19.34 -22.14 26.48
C ARG A 248 19.56 -20.67 26.84
N TYR A 249 18.51 -20.00 27.29
CA TYR A 249 18.55 -18.61 27.77
C TYR A 249 19.13 -17.61 26.74
N GLY A 250 18.72 -17.72 25.47
CA GLY A 250 19.13 -16.82 24.40
C GLY A 250 18.85 -17.40 23.02
N THR A 251 19.51 -16.85 21.99
CA THR A 251 19.51 -17.40 20.62
C THR A 251 20.94 -17.52 20.09
N CYS A 252 21.17 -18.39 19.11
CA CYS A 252 22.43 -18.44 18.39
C CYS A 252 22.47 -17.43 17.22
N ALA A 253 23.67 -17.05 16.77
CA ALA A 253 23.87 -16.05 15.72
C ALA A 253 23.25 -16.40 14.34
N PRO A 254 23.32 -17.64 13.83
CA PRO A 254 22.66 -18.08 12.59
C PRO A 254 21.15 -17.85 12.54
N ASN A 255 20.51 -17.81 13.71
CA ASN A 255 19.08 -17.55 13.86
C ASN A 255 18.75 -16.05 14.00
N ALA A 256 19.75 -15.22 14.27
CA ALA A 256 19.61 -13.83 14.65
C ALA A 256 20.19 -12.87 13.60
N THR A 257 20.07 -13.21 12.31
CA THR A 257 20.58 -12.35 11.24
C THR A 257 19.91 -10.98 11.26
N ALA A 258 20.72 -9.96 11.57
CA ALA A 258 20.30 -8.59 11.64
C ALA A 258 20.18 -7.99 10.23
N THR A 259 18.96 -7.73 9.79
CA THR A 259 18.69 -6.97 8.55
C THR A 259 19.25 -5.54 8.60
N ALA A 260 19.55 -5.01 9.79
CA ALA A 260 20.03 -3.65 9.99
C ALA A 260 21.47 -3.40 9.51
N THR A 261 22.41 -4.34 9.72
CA THR A 261 23.77 -4.22 9.18
C THR A 261 23.80 -4.48 7.66
N TRP A 262 22.88 -5.31 7.18
CA TRP A 262 22.68 -5.60 5.77
C TRP A 262 22.14 -4.39 4.98
N HIS A 263 21.12 -3.69 5.48
CA HIS A 263 20.63 -2.47 4.82
C HIS A 263 21.60 -1.29 4.93
N ALA A 264 22.39 -1.19 5.99
CA ALA A 264 23.38 -0.10 6.11
C ALA A 264 24.59 -0.25 5.16
N ALA A 265 24.86 -1.44 4.64
CA ALA A 265 25.97 -1.70 3.71
C ALA A 265 25.60 -1.48 2.23
N ASN A 266 24.30 -1.44 1.90
CA ASN A 266 23.77 -1.34 0.53
C ASN A 266 23.13 0.03 0.22
N TRP A 267 23.50 1.10 0.96
CA TRP A 267 23.17 2.50 0.66
C TRP A 267 24.44 3.35 0.56
#